data_AF-A0A3R6V1F3-F1
#
_entry.id   AF-A0A3R6V1F3-F1
#
_cell.length_a   1.000
_cell.length_b   1.000
_cell.length_c   1.000
_cell.angle_alpha   90.00
_cell.angle_beta   90.00
_cell.angle_gamma   90.00
#
_symmetry.space_group_name_H-M   'P 1'
#
loop_
_entity.id
_entity.type
_entity.pdbx_description
1 polymer ?
#
loop_
_entity_poly.entity_id
_entity_poly.type
_entity_poly.pdbx_seq_one_letter_code
_entity_poly.pdbx_strand_id
1 'polypeptide(L)'
;MRKIKLLSFVFLVTASMSITAFAGEWTDDNRCYLKDNGAYASNEWVNIDEKWYWFNEGSNRKGYLPSWAGRANDGSPYNANGEYIDMNTDGMKYATEDLYNQLQDGMSYEQVISILGKEHEVSNAERRQIGNQTYDYLQVKWYAEDLDSNIRITFKNGLLHARHATWKH
;
A
#
# COMPACT_ATOMS: atom_id res chain seq x y z
N MET A 1 -17.44 46.27 -46.77
CA MET A 1 -18.18 46.17 -45.48
C MET A 1 -17.18 45.90 -44.36
N ARG A 2 -17.51 46.39 -43.15
CA ARG A 2 -16.65 46.72 -42.00
C ARG A 2 -15.80 45.58 -41.40
N LYS A 3 -14.68 46.02 -40.83
CA LYS A 3 -13.72 45.33 -39.96
C LYS A 3 -14.36 44.75 -38.68
N ILE A 4 -13.88 43.59 -38.22
CA ILE A 4 -13.67 43.32 -36.78
C ILE A 4 -12.32 42.62 -36.63
N LYS A 5 -11.44 43.26 -35.85
CA LYS A 5 -10.16 42.72 -35.36
C LYS A 5 -10.42 42.10 -33.98
N LEU A 6 -9.74 40.98 -33.72
CA LEU A 6 -9.25 40.49 -32.42
C LEU A 6 -10.29 40.16 -31.31
N LEU A 7 -10.18 38.97 -30.73
CA LEU A 7 -9.96 38.86 -29.28
C LEU A 7 -9.26 37.54 -28.93
N SER A 8 -8.10 37.65 -28.29
CA SER A 8 -7.37 36.58 -27.64
C SER A 8 -8.12 36.14 -26.37
N PHE A 9 -8.23 34.83 -26.12
CA PHE A 9 -8.54 34.33 -24.78
C PHE A 9 -7.34 33.53 -24.27
N VAL A 10 -6.66 34.10 -23.28
CA VAL A 10 -5.46 33.57 -22.63
C VAL A 10 -5.85 33.08 -21.23
N PHE A 11 -5.06 32.14 -20.72
CA PHE A 11 -4.75 31.84 -19.31
C PHE A 11 -5.27 30.50 -18.74
N LEU A 12 -4.27 29.60 -18.60
CA LEU A 12 -3.99 28.76 -17.42
C LEU A 12 -5.17 28.11 -16.71
N VAL A 13 -5.38 26.81 -16.96
CA VAL A 13 -5.74 25.90 -15.87
C VAL A 13 -4.44 25.30 -15.34
N THR A 14 -3.64 26.13 -14.69
CA THR A 14 -2.69 25.66 -13.68
C THR A 14 -3.32 26.04 -12.36
N ALA A 15 -4.38 25.32 -11.99
CA ALA A 15 -4.60 25.08 -10.59
C ALA A 15 -3.48 24.12 -10.18
N SER A 16 -2.31 24.68 -9.87
CA SER A 16 -1.51 24.14 -8.79
C SER A 16 -2.47 24.11 -7.60
N MET A 17 -3.17 22.99 -7.42
CA MET A 17 -3.65 22.62 -6.11
C MET A 17 -2.38 22.51 -5.29
N SER A 18 -1.96 23.63 -4.70
CA SER A 18 -1.06 23.65 -3.57
C SER A 18 -1.82 22.85 -2.52
N ILE A 19 -1.59 21.53 -2.49
CA ILE A 19 -2.01 20.70 -1.38
C ILE A 19 -1.33 21.38 -0.21
N THR A 20 -2.13 22.10 0.58
CA THR A 20 -1.60 22.76 1.76
C THR A 20 -1.18 21.59 2.65
N ALA A 21 0.12 21.33 2.74
CA ALA A 21 0.64 20.34 3.66
C ALA A 21 0.41 20.91 5.06
N PHE A 22 -0.78 20.66 5.61
CA PHE A 22 -1.06 20.92 7.02
C PHE A 22 -0.28 19.86 7.80
N ALA A 23 0.84 20.28 8.37
CA ALA A 23 1.72 19.42 9.16
C ALA A 23 1.08 19.23 10.55
N GLY A 24 0.03 18.41 10.59
CA GLY A 24 -0.59 17.93 11.82
C GLY A 24 0.34 17.02 12.62
N GLU A 25 -0.11 16.64 13.81
CA GLU A 25 0.65 15.83 14.75
C GLU A 25 0.01 14.45 14.98
N TRP A 26 0.85 13.45 15.19
CA TRP A 26 0.41 12.16 15.70
C TRP A 26 -0.09 12.31 17.13
N THR A 27 -1.20 11.64 17.46
CA THR A 27 -1.64 11.53 18.85
C THR A 27 -0.69 10.69 19.69
N ASP A 28 -0.80 10.80 21.02
CA ASP A 28 0.01 10.03 21.99
C ASP A 28 -0.02 8.50 21.77
N ASP A 29 -1.11 7.97 21.17
CA ASP A 29 -1.22 6.54 20.84
C ASP A 29 -0.64 6.16 19.47
N ASN A 30 -0.09 7.12 18.73
CA ASN A 30 0.47 7.01 17.38
C ASN A 30 -0.46 6.30 16.37
N ARG A 31 -1.78 6.44 16.55
CA ARG A 31 -2.78 5.85 15.65
C ARG A 31 -3.74 6.84 15.08
N CYS A 32 -3.79 8.07 15.56
CA CYS A 32 -4.59 9.14 15.00
C CYS A 32 -3.70 10.31 14.55
N TYR A 33 -4.22 11.11 13.63
CA TYR A 33 -3.53 12.31 13.15
C TYR A 33 -4.43 13.53 13.36
N LEU A 34 -3.94 14.49 14.15
CA LEU A 34 -4.62 15.73 14.46
C LEU A 34 -4.13 16.83 13.51
N LYS A 35 -5.00 17.32 12.64
CA LYS A 35 -4.68 18.40 11.71
C LYS A 35 -4.61 19.74 12.44
N ASP A 36 -3.93 20.72 11.84
CA ASP A 36 -3.74 22.07 12.41
C ASP A 36 -5.04 22.80 12.77
N ASN A 37 -6.15 22.44 12.11
CA ASN A 37 -7.48 22.98 12.42
C ASN A 37 -8.14 22.35 13.65
N GLY A 38 -7.43 21.47 14.38
CA GLY A 38 -7.91 20.78 15.56
C GLY A 38 -8.85 19.60 15.26
N ALA A 39 -9.05 19.25 14.00
CA ALA A 39 -9.85 18.09 13.60
C ALA A 39 -8.97 16.87 13.31
N TYR A 40 -9.46 15.69 13.66
CA TYR A 40 -8.84 14.43 13.23
C TYR A 40 -8.96 14.25 11.71
N ALA A 41 -7.92 13.69 11.09
CA ALA A 41 -7.98 13.27 9.70
C ALA A 41 -8.93 12.06 9.59
N SER A 42 -10.10 12.18 8.97
CA SER A 42 -11.13 11.13 8.96
C SER A 42 -11.63 10.84 7.56
N ASN A 43 -11.58 9.56 7.14
CA ASN A 43 -11.90 9.12 5.79
C ASN A 43 -11.16 9.93 4.73
N GLU A 44 -9.88 10.18 4.97
CA GLU A 44 -9.04 10.99 4.10
C GLU A 44 -7.60 10.47 4.05
N TRP A 45 -6.94 10.77 2.94
CA TRP A 45 -5.52 10.55 2.74
C TRP A 45 -4.72 11.73 3.30
N VAL A 46 -3.67 11.44 4.05
CA VAL A 46 -2.70 12.43 4.53
C VAL A 46 -1.31 12.04 4.05
N ASN A 47 -0.58 12.99 3.47
CA ASN A 47 0.82 12.79 3.12
C ASN A 47 1.69 13.18 4.33
N ILE A 48 2.48 12.22 4.82
CA ILE A 48 3.38 12.38 5.97
C ILE A 48 4.73 11.81 5.53
N ASP A 49 5.78 12.63 5.54
CA ASP A 49 7.14 12.24 5.14
C ASP A 49 7.19 11.52 3.77
N GLU A 50 6.54 12.11 2.76
CA GLU A 50 6.46 11.60 1.38
C GLU A 50 5.65 10.29 1.22
N LYS A 51 5.05 9.77 2.28
CA LYS A 51 4.17 8.60 2.26
C LYS A 51 2.72 8.99 2.48
N TRP A 52 1.81 8.29 1.80
CA TRP A 52 0.37 8.50 1.95
C TRP A 52 -0.23 7.52 2.94
N TYR A 53 -0.97 8.04 3.91
CA TYR A 53 -1.67 7.29 4.94
C TYR A 53 -3.18 7.55 4.88
N TRP A 54 -3.97 6.48 4.84
CA TRP A 54 -5.43 6.54 4.94
C TRP A 54 -5.85 6.47 6.40
N PHE A 55 -6.67 7.42 6.82
CA PHE A 55 -7.28 7.42 8.15
C PHE A 55 -8.76 7.08 8.04
N ASN A 56 -9.20 6.04 8.75
CA ASN A 56 -10.59 5.63 8.80
C ASN A 56 -11.41 6.46 9.78
N GLU A 57 -12.71 6.53 9.53
CA GLU A 57 -13.72 6.92 10.50
C GLU A 57 -14.65 5.74 10.79
N GLY A 58 -14.75 5.36 12.06
CA GLY A 58 -15.66 4.36 12.56
C GLY A 58 -16.79 5.01 13.36
N SER A 59 -17.80 4.22 13.74
CA SER A 59 -19.00 4.74 14.43
C SER A 59 -18.70 5.48 15.74
N ASN A 60 -17.63 5.10 16.45
CA ASN A 60 -17.26 5.64 17.77
C ASN A 60 -15.86 6.27 17.81
N ARG A 61 -15.12 6.25 16.69
CA ARG A 61 -13.74 6.74 16.64
C ARG A 61 -13.47 7.42 15.31
N LYS A 62 -12.93 8.63 15.39
CA LYS A 62 -12.54 9.42 14.22
C LYS A 62 -11.03 9.35 14.02
N GLY A 63 -10.66 9.33 12.75
CA GLY A 63 -9.32 9.50 12.25
C GLY A 63 -8.26 8.60 12.84
N TYR A 64 -8.43 7.29 12.66
CA TYR A 64 -7.46 6.31 13.09
C TYR A 64 -6.87 5.54 11.90
N LEU A 65 -5.61 5.14 11.99
CA LEU A 65 -5.00 4.23 11.05
C LEU A 65 -5.75 2.88 11.07
N PRO A 66 -6.04 2.28 9.91
CA PRO A 66 -6.59 0.94 9.85
C PRO A 66 -5.63 -0.07 10.49
N SER A 67 -6.19 -1.22 10.90
CA SER A 67 -5.44 -2.37 11.42
C SER A 67 -5.48 -3.58 10.48
N TRP A 68 -6.01 -3.39 9.27
CA TRP A 68 -6.12 -4.37 8.19
C TRP A 68 -6.06 -3.62 6.87
N ALA A 69 -5.68 -4.32 5.80
CA ALA A 69 -5.73 -3.74 4.47
C ALA A 69 -7.18 -3.46 4.05
N GLY A 70 -7.35 -2.60 3.05
CA GLY A 70 -8.68 -2.25 2.56
C GLY A 70 -8.62 -1.19 1.48
N ARG A 71 -9.79 -0.67 1.12
CA ARG A 71 -9.95 0.39 0.12
C ARG A 71 -10.41 1.68 0.77
N ALA A 72 -9.76 2.77 0.39
CA ALA A 72 -10.25 4.10 0.65
C ALA A 72 -11.49 4.41 -0.19
N ASN A 73 -12.17 5.52 0.10
CA ASN A 73 -13.41 5.93 -0.58
C ASN A 73 -13.22 6.21 -2.09
N ASP A 74 -11.99 6.52 -2.51
CA ASP A 74 -11.60 6.70 -3.91
C ASP A 74 -11.27 5.37 -4.61
N GLY A 75 -11.34 4.24 -3.90
CA GLY A 75 -11.02 2.89 -4.39
C GLY A 75 -9.55 2.50 -4.25
N SER A 76 -8.68 3.44 -3.86
CA SER A 76 -7.24 3.23 -3.66
C SER A 76 -6.98 2.23 -2.53
N PRO A 77 -6.12 1.22 -2.72
CA PRO A 77 -5.81 0.25 -1.67
C PRO A 77 -4.81 0.82 -0.64
N TYR A 78 -4.98 0.40 0.61
CA TYR A 78 -4.04 0.63 1.70
C TYR A 78 -3.68 -0.66 2.43
N ASN A 79 -2.51 -0.69 3.07
CA ASN A 79 -2.06 -1.82 3.89
C ASN A 79 -2.58 -1.75 5.34
N ALA A 80 -2.19 -2.73 6.17
CA ALA A 80 -2.60 -2.80 7.58
C ALA A 80 -2.04 -1.68 8.48
N ASN A 81 -1.19 -0.79 7.95
CA ASN A 81 -0.72 0.43 8.61
C ASN A 81 -1.35 1.70 8.01
N GLY A 82 -2.31 1.54 7.09
CA GLY A 82 -2.94 2.63 6.35
C GLY A 82 -2.10 3.20 5.21
N GLU A 83 -0.91 2.65 4.94
CA GLU A 83 -0.06 3.16 3.87
C GLU A 83 -0.66 2.80 2.51
N TYR A 84 -0.65 3.77 1.59
CA TYR A 84 -1.06 3.55 0.21
C TYR A 84 -0.24 2.46 -0.46
N ILE A 85 -0.92 1.54 -1.15
CA ILE A 85 -0.30 0.50 -1.95
C ILE A 85 -0.35 0.95 -3.42
N ASP A 86 0.80 1.32 -3.98
CA ASP A 86 0.85 1.73 -5.39
C ASP A 86 0.84 0.54 -6.34
N MET A 87 -0.37 0.14 -6.72
CA MET A 87 -0.62 -0.94 -7.68
C MET A 87 -0.14 -0.62 -9.11
N ASN A 88 0.25 0.61 -9.42
CA ASN A 88 0.79 0.99 -10.73
C ASN A 88 2.30 0.78 -10.84
N THR A 89 2.95 0.36 -9.74
CA THR A 89 4.38 0.01 -9.75
C THR A 89 4.62 -1.16 -10.71
N ASP A 90 5.71 -1.08 -11.49
CA ASP A 90 6.04 -2.09 -12.49
C ASP A 90 6.01 -3.52 -11.92
N GLY A 91 5.25 -4.38 -12.59
CA GLY A 91 5.06 -5.78 -12.22
C GLY A 91 4.12 -6.07 -11.06
N MET A 92 3.54 -5.07 -10.36
CA MET A 92 2.50 -5.34 -9.35
C MET A 92 1.18 -5.76 -10.00
N LYS A 93 0.55 -6.78 -9.42
CA LYS A 93 -0.80 -7.23 -9.75
C LYS A 93 -1.37 -8.01 -8.56
N TYR A 94 -2.70 -8.09 -8.48
CA TYR A 94 -3.35 -8.90 -7.47
C TYR A 94 -3.05 -10.40 -7.68
N ALA A 95 -2.79 -11.10 -6.59
CA ALA A 95 -2.63 -12.55 -6.60
C ALA A 95 -4.00 -13.22 -6.75
N THR A 96 -4.03 -14.31 -7.52
CA THR A 96 -5.20 -15.19 -7.63
C THR A 96 -4.84 -16.59 -7.14
N GLU A 97 -5.85 -17.38 -6.80
CA GLU A 97 -5.66 -18.79 -6.44
C GLU A 97 -4.90 -19.56 -7.51
N ASP A 98 -5.24 -19.36 -8.78
CA ASP A 98 -4.59 -20.04 -9.90
C ASP A 98 -3.11 -19.70 -10.03
N LEU A 99 -2.73 -18.44 -9.82
CA LEU A 99 -1.33 -18.03 -9.81
C LEU A 99 -0.59 -18.58 -8.59
N TYR A 100 -1.22 -18.53 -7.41
CA TYR A 100 -0.65 -19.06 -6.17
C TYR A 100 -0.40 -20.57 -6.24
N ASN A 101 -1.30 -21.33 -6.87
CA ASN A 101 -1.21 -22.77 -7.02
C ASN A 101 -0.07 -23.21 -7.94
N GLN A 102 0.44 -22.34 -8.82
CA GLN A 102 1.60 -22.62 -9.67
C GLN A 102 2.92 -22.62 -8.89
N LEU A 103 2.97 -22.04 -7.70
CA LEU A 103 4.20 -21.99 -6.90
C LEU A 103 4.62 -23.39 -6.43
N GLN A 104 5.93 -23.57 -6.28
CA GLN A 104 6.52 -24.82 -5.78
C GLN A 104 7.65 -24.51 -4.80
N ASP A 105 7.82 -25.38 -3.80
CA ASP A 105 8.92 -25.28 -2.84
C ASP A 105 10.25 -25.32 -3.58
N GLY A 106 11.18 -24.44 -3.17
CA GLY A 106 12.48 -24.30 -3.81
C GLY A 106 12.53 -23.35 -5.01
N MET A 107 11.41 -22.77 -5.46
CA MET A 107 11.44 -21.70 -6.47
C MET A 107 12.28 -20.51 -5.99
N SER A 108 13.04 -19.88 -6.88
CA SER A 108 13.73 -18.63 -6.56
C SER A 108 12.75 -17.47 -6.38
N TYR A 109 13.20 -16.41 -5.74
CA TYR A 109 12.46 -15.15 -5.64
C TYR A 109 11.92 -14.68 -7.00
N GLU A 110 12.79 -14.59 -8.00
CA GLU A 110 12.44 -14.14 -9.36
C GLU A 110 11.40 -15.03 -10.03
N GLN A 111 11.45 -16.35 -9.81
CA GLN A 111 10.44 -17.27 -10.34
C GLN A 111 9.08 -16.98 -9.71
N VAL A 112 9.02 -16.72 -8.40
CA VAL A 112 7.77 -16.33 -7.72
C VAL A 112 7.26 -15.00 -8.26
N ILE A 113 8.12 -13.99 -8.42
CA ILE A 113 7.73 -12.67 -8.98
C ILE A 113 7.20 -12.82 -10.41
N SER A 114 7.79 -13.70 -11.24
CA SER A 114 7.29 -13.93 -12.60
C SER A 114 5.86 -14.47 -12.64
N ILE A 115 5.44 -15.20 -11.60
CA ILE A 115 4.11 -15.80 -11.49
C ILE A 115 3.14 -14.80 -10.85
N LEU A 116 3.45 -14.32 -9.64
CA LEU A 116 2.56 -13.49 -8.82
C LEU A 116 2.64 -12.00 -9.15
N GLY A 117 3.68 -11.54 -9.83
CA GLY A 117 4.05 -10.13 -9.87
C GLY A 117 4.87 -9.72 -8.64
N LYS A 118 5.29 -8.45 -8.61
CA LYS A 118 6.04 -7.86 -7.50
C LYS A 118 5.24 -7.94 -6.20
N GLU A 119 5.93 -8.18 -5.09
CA GLU A 119 5.36 -8.20 -3.75
C GLU A 119 4.72 -6.88 -3.38
N HIS A 120 3.62 -6.93 -2.63
CA HIS A 120 2.95 -5.71 -2.16
C HIS A 120 3.60 -5.20 -0.87
N GLU A 121 4.08 -6.11 0.00
CA GLU A 121 4.76 -5.76 1.24
C GLU A 121 5.88 -6.74 1.59
N VAL A 122 6.95 -6.21 2.17
CA VAL A 122 7.98 -6.96 2.89
C VAL A 122 7.67 -6.88 4.38
N SER A 123 7.16 -7.96 4.97
CA SER A 123 6.77 -7.99 6.38
C SER A 123 7.96 -8.25 7.32
N ASN A 124 8.98 -8.97 6.84
CA ASN A 124 10.19 -9.24 7.62
C ASN A 124 11.36 -9.58 6.71
N ALA A 125 12.54 -9.08 7.04
CA ALA A 125 13.81 -9.49 6.43
C ALA A 125 14.83 -9.65 7.54
N GLU A 126 15.30 -10.88 7.75
CA GLU A 126 16.16 -11.21 8.89
C GLU A 126 17.26 -12.19 8.50
N ARG A 127 18.41 -12.05 9.15
CA ARG A 127 19.51 -13.01 9.10
C ARG A 127 19.60 -13.72 10.44
N ARG A 128 19.47 -15.05 10.45
CA ARG A 128 19.53 -15.89 11.64
C ARG A 128 20.73 -16.82 11.59
N GLN A 129 21.48 -16.86 12.69
CA GLN A 129 22.52 -17.87 12.88
C GLN A 129 21.96 -19.02 13.71
N ILE A 130 22.02 -20.24 13.17
CA ILE A 130 21.59 -21.47 13.86
C ILE A 130 22.78 -22.43 13.85
N GLY A 131 23.43 -22.58 15.01
CA GLY A 131 24.72 -23.25 15.11
C GLY A 131 25.79 -22.53 14.26
N ASN A 132 26.42 -23.28 13.35
CA ASN A 132 27.45 -22.76 12.45
C ASN A 132 26.91 -22.31 11.08
N GLN A 133 25.59 -22.36 10.88
CA GLN A 133 24.97 -21.98 9.63
C GLN A 133 24.22 -20.66 9.77
N THR A 134 24.27 -19.85 8.71
CA THR A 134 23.52 -18.60 8.60
C THR A 134 22.41 -18.78 7.58
N TYR A 135 21.23 -18.24 7.92
CA TYR A 135 20.03 -18.31 7.11
C TYR A 135 19.45 -16.92 6.94
N ASP A 136 19.15 -16.56 5.70
CA ASP A 136 18.43 -15.34 5.36
C ASP A 136 16.96 -15.68 5.17
N TYR A 137 16.08 -15.07 5.96
CA TYR A 137 14.64 -15.23 5.84
C TYR A 137 14.03 -13.93 5.34
N LEU A 138 13.16 -14.05 4.34
CA LEU A 138 12.38 -12.94 3.80
C LEU A 138 10.91 -13.36 3.80
N GLN A 139 10.07 -12.62 4.52
CA GLN A 139 8.63 -12.80 4.53
C GLN A 139 7.98 -11.65 3.78
N VAL A 140 7.16 -11.99 2.81
CA VAL A 140 6.50 -11.05 1.90
C VAL A 140 5.03 -11.40 1.76
N LYS A 141 4.24 -10.37 1.45
CA LYS A 141 2.79 -10.45 1.33
C LYS A 141 2.34 -10.05 -0.07
N TRP A 142 1.35 -10.78 -0.57
CA TRP A 142 0.55 -10.35 -1.71
C TRP A 142 -0.89 -10.13 -1.28
N TYR A 143 -1.56 -9.20 -1.95
CA TYR A 143 -2.98 -8.99 -1.85
C TYR A 143 -3.72 -9.66 -3.01
N ALA A 144 -4.89 -10.22 -2.72
CA ALA A 144 -5.90 -10.47 -3.73
C ALA A 144 -6.72 -9.20 -3.96
N GLU A 145 -7.57 -9.19 -4.99
CA GLU A 145 -8.38 -8.02 -5.35
C GLU A 145 -9.35 -7.59 -4.23
N ASP A 146 -9.83 -8.55 -3.43
CA ASP A 146 -10.70 -8.33 -2.28
C ASP A 146 -9.99 -7.68 -1.07
N LEU A 147 -8.65 -7.69 -1.03
CA LEU A 147 -7.76 -7.20 0.04
C LEU A 147 -7.94 -7.86 1.43
N ASP A 148 -8.96 -8.69 1.63
CA ASP A 148 -9.24 -9.43 2.86
C ASP A 148 -8.56 -10.82 2.87
N SER A 149 -8.26 -11.35 1.69
CA SER A 149 -7.46 -12.56 1.46
C SER A 149 -6.03 -12.32 1.92
N ASN A 150 -5.47 -13.29 2.63
CA ASN A 150 -4.14 -13.20 3.21
C ASN A 150 -3.20 -14.15 2.48
N ILE A 151 -2.29 -13.64 1.65
CA ILE A 151 -1.24 -14.44 0.99
C ILE A 151 0.12 -14.04 1.57
N ARG A 152 0.81 -15.00 2.19
CA ARG A 152 2.16 -14.83 2.74
C ARG A 152 3.10 -15.89 2.18
N ILE A 153 4.27 -15.45 1.73
CA ILE A 153 5.35 -16.34 1.28
C ILE A 153 6.59 -16.05 2.11
N THR A 154 7.27 -17.12 2.50
CA THR A 154 8.55 -17.08 3.20
C THR A 154 9.62 -17.68 2.31
N PHE A 155 10.66 -16.89 2.05
CA PHE A 155 11.89 -17.34 1.42
C PHE A 155 12.93 -17.64 2.51
N LYS A 156 13.72 -18.68 2.27
CA LYS A 156 14.89 -19.03 3.06
C LYS A 156 16.08 -19.14 2.10
N ASN A 157 17.11 -18.34 2.31
CA ASN A 157 18.27 -18.22 1.43
C ASN A 157 17.88 -17.93 -0.04
N GLY A 158 16.86 -17.09 -0.24
CA GLY A 158 16.36 -16.71 -1.58
C GLY A 158 15.46 -17.74 -2.27
N LEU A 159 15.18 -18.88 -1.63
CA LEU A 159 14.31 -19.93 -2.16
C LEU A 159 12.99 -20.00 -1.39
N LEU A 160 11.88 -20.22 -2.09
CA LEU A 160 10.56 -20.40 -1.51
C LEU A 160 10.63 -21.58 -0.54
N HIS A 161 10.38 -21.30 0.73
CA HIS A 161 10.50 -22.25 1.83
C HIS A 161 9.15 -22.62 2.43
N ALA A 162 8.24 -21.64 2.51
CA ALA A 162 6.89 -21.84 2.98
C ALA A 162 5.94 -20.85 2.30
N ARG A 163 4.70 -21.27 2.10
CA ARG A 163 3.62 -20.43 1.60
C ARG A 163 2.35 -20.69 2.40
N HIS A 164 1.59 -19.64 2.66
CA HIS A 164 0.31 -19.70 3.32
C HIS A 164 -0.66 -18.75 2.63
N ALA A 165 -1.86 -19.23 2.31
CA ALA A 165 -2.92 -18.42 1.77
C ALA A 165 -4.24 -18.74 2.48
N THR A 166 -4.97 -17.69 2.86
CA THR A 166 -6.38 -17.78 3.27
C THR A 166 -7.19 -16.92 2.32
N TRP A 167 -8.05 -17.55 1.52
CA TRP A 167 -8.89 -16.88 0.54
C TRP A 167 -10.26 -16.56 1.12
N LYS A 168 -10.82 -15.42 0.73
CA LYS A 168 -12.21 -15.03 1.03
C LYS A 168 -13.06 -15.24 -0.22
N HIS A 169 -14.17 -15.95 -0.06
CA HIS A 169 -15.17 -16.22 -1.11
C HIS A 169 -16.51 -15.61 -0.73
#